data_AF-A0A7Y1FKY5-F1
#
_entry.id   AF-A0A7Y1FKY5-F1
#
_cell.length_a   1.000
_cell.length_b   1.000
_cell.length_c   1.000
_cell.angle_alpha   90.00
_cell.angle_beta   90.00
_cell.angle_gamma   90.00
#
_symmetry.space_group_name_H-M   'P 1'
#
loop_
_entity.id
_entity.type
_entity.pdbx_description
1 polymer ?
#
loop_
_entity_poly.entity_id
_entity_poly.type
_entity_poly.pdbx_seq_one_letter_code
_entity_poly.pdbx_strand_id
1 'polypeptide(L)'
;MLAHTDGLNRCTTWSYTAAGLIDERIDAAEQTLRYRWDRLGQLLALENENRQQATFDYDPVGRLLKETGFDGRSTLYEYDPNTGRLASTVDGQRTTHVEFDPIGRLIERTARLGSTTQTERFAYDGNLAMATNADSRLQWFHDPASNLLDEKNQQHQRPLDQALRHQPMRLLAQPSYTGAYDIDKDPLWTHTPQALPIDVLAWYQCDHLGTPQELTDHTGQIAWRAQYSAWGGSQRTTLQPWLTAWVIQCSDMRR
;
A
#
# COMPACT_ATOMS: atom_id res chain seq x y z
N MET A 1 8.48 -5.94 28.03
CA MET A 1 8.73 -4.59 27.51
C MET A 1 9.81 -4.70 26.46
N LEU A 2 9.55 -4.25 25.24
CA LEU A 2 10.52 -4.17 24.14
C LEU A 2 10.82 -2.70 23.87
N ALA A 3 12.05 -2.37 23.46
CA ALA A 3 12.44 -1.00 23.11
C ALA A 3 13.31 -1.01 21.85
N HIS A 4 13.13 0.02 21.01
CA HIS A 4 13.94 0.29 19.84
C HIS A 4 14.42 1.74 19.91
N THR A 5 15.72 1.94 19.69
CA THR A 5 16.32 3.27 19.66
C THR A 5 16.81 3.57 18.26
N ASP A 6 16.40 4.71 17.71
CA ASP A 6 16.80 5.13 16.36
C ASP A 6 18.18 5.82 16.34
N GLY A 7 18.66 6.19 15.15
CA GLY A 7 19.95 6.87 14.97
C GLY A 7 20.05 8.26 15.62
N LEU A 8 18.95 8.81 16.12
CA LEU A 8 18.88 10.08 16.85
C LEU A 8 18.73 9.89 18.37
N ASN A 9 18.95 8.67 18.88
CA ASN A 9 18.76 8.31 20.29
C ASN A 9 17.32 8.49 20.81
N ARG A 10 16.31 8.50 19.93
CA ARG A 10 14.91 8.51 20.35
C ARG A 10 14.43 7.07 20.51
N CYS A 11 13.59 6.83 21.50
CA CYS A 11 13.18 5.48 21.90
C CYS A 11 11.71 5.25 21.59
N THR A 12 11.39 4.17 20.87
CA THR A 12 10.04 3.61 20.81
C THR A 12 9.97 2.41 21.75
N THR A 13 8.94 2.34 22.58
CA THR A 13 8.74 1.24 23.53
C THR A 13 7.40 0.56 23.33
N TRP A 14 7.36 -0.74 23.64
CA TRP A 14 6.16 -1.57 23.59
C TRP A 14 6.01 -2.34 24.90
N SER A 15 4.80 -2.30 25.45
CA SER A 15 4.34 -3.20 26.49
C SER A 15 3.43 -4.27 25.88
N TYR A 16 3.33 -5.40 26.57
CA TYR A 16 2.54 -6.54 26.11
C TYR A 16 1.70 -7.06 27.27
N THR A 17 0.50 -7.51 26.94
CA THR A 17 -0.37 -8.27 27.84
C THR A 17 0.27 -9.62 28.22
N ALA A 18 -0.28 -10.30 29.22
CA ALA A 18 0.14 -11.66 29.59
C ALA A 18 -0.04 -12.68 28.44
N ALA A 19 -0.93 -12.40 27.49
CA ALA A 19 -1.16 -13.22 26.30
C ALA A 19 -0.17 -12.92 25.15
N GLY A 20 0.77 -11.97 25.34
CA GLY A 20 1.74 -11.59 24.32
C GLY A 20 1.23 -10.62 23.25
N LEU A 21 -0.01 -10.12 23.39
CA LEU A 21 -0.56 -9.06 22.53
C LEU A 21 -0.02 -7.70 22.99
N ILE A 22 0.26 -6.79 22.04
CA ILE A 22 0.72 -5.42 22.34
C ILE A 22 -0.35 -4.73 23.20
N ASP A 23 0.02 -4.13 24.32
CA ASP A 23 -0.90 -3.40 25.21
C ASP A 23 -0.76 -1.89 25.06
N GLU A 24 0.48 -1.40 24.97
CA GLU A 24 0.79 0.01 24.78
C GLU A 24 2.04 0.16 23.92
N ARG A 25 2.04 1.20 23.08
CA ARG A 25 3.19 1.69 22.35
C ARG A 25 3.42 3.14 22.72
N ILE A 26 4.65 3.49 23.04
CA ILE A 26 5.10 4.89 23.14
C ILE A 26 6.11 5.10 22.02
N ASP A 27 5.83 6.01 21.08
CA ASP A 27 6.72 6.27 19.96
C ASP A 27 7.89 7.21 20.32
N ALA A 28 8.79 7.42 19.36
CA ALA A 28 9.95 8.28 19.49
C ALA A 28 9.61 9.76 19.77
N ALA A 29 8.36 10.19 19.57
CA ALA A 29 7.84 11.51 19.90
C ALA A 29 7.07 11.52 21.24
N GLU A 30 7.21 10.45 22.05
CA GLU A 30 6.51 10.23 23.31
C GLU A 30 4.97 10.15 23.19
N GLN A 31 4.45 9.92 21.97
CA GLN A 31 3.02 9.73 21.78
C GLN A 31 2.63 8.30 22.16
N THR A 32 1.55 8.19 22.92
CA THR A 32 1.07 6.91 23.45
C THR A 32 -0.09 6.38 22.63
N LEU A 33 -0.05 5.09 22.29
CA LEU A 33 -1.15 4.37 21.66
C LEU A 33 -1.41 3.08 22.45
N ARG A 34 -2.61 2.95 23.02
CA ARG A 34 -3.03 1.78 23.80
C ARG A 34 -3.95 0.90 22.99
N TYR A 35 -3.78 -0.40 23.14
CA TYR A 35 -4.51 -1.43 22.43
C TYR A 35 -5.46 -2.14 23.40
N ARG A 36 -6.68 -2.40 22.95
CA ARG A 36 -7.68 -3.12 23.72
C ARG A 36 -8.14 -4.32 22.94
N TRP A 37 -8.07 -5.49 23.56
CA TRP A 37 -8.34 -6.77 22.93
C TRP A 37 -9.53 -7.44 23.60
N ASP A 38 -10.28 -8.22 22.84
CA ASP A 38 -11.22 -9.18 23.40
C ASP A 38 -10.49 -10.45 23.90
N ARG A 39 -11.26 -11.41 24.42
CA ARG A 39 -10.70 -12.69 24.90
C ARG A 39 -10.22 -13.62 23.79
N LEU A 40 -10.62 -13.37 22.54
CA LEU A 40 -10.21 -14.12 21.35
C LEU A 40 -8.98 -13.48 20.67
N GLY A 41 -8.48 -12.36 21.19
CA GLY A 41 -7.35 -11.63 20.63
C GLY A 41 -7.71 -10.70 19.47
N GLN A 42 -8.99 -10.35 19.32
CA GLN A 42 -9.46 -9.36 18.34
C GLN A 42 -9.34 -7.95 18.91
N LEU A 43 -8.88 -7.00 18.09
CA LEU A 43 -8.66 -5.63 18.50
C LEU A 43 -10.00 -4.90 18.65
N LEU A 44 -10.44 -4.60 19.87
CA LEU A 44 -11.68 -3.87 20.13
C LEU A 44 -11.52 -2.36 19.98
N ALA A 45 -10.38 -1.82 20.44
CA ALA A 45 -10.13 -0.39 20.38
C ALA A 45 -8.65 -0.04 20.38
N LEU A 46 -8.37 1.13 19.80
CA LEU A 46 -7.13 1.86 19.98
C LEU A 46 -7.44 3.16 20.72
N GLU A 47 -6.60 3.54 21.68
CA GLU A 47 -6.71 4.81 22.40
C GLU A 47 -5.43 5.61 22.25
N ASN A 48 -5.52 6.84 21.75
CA ASN A 48 -4.37 7.72 21.55
C ASN A 48 -4.03 8.53 22.82
N GLU A 49 -2.99 9.36 22.74
CA GLU A 49 -2.51 10.21 23.83
C GLU A 49 -3.57 11.20 24.34
N ASN A 50 -4.52 11.56 23.48
CA ASN A 50 -5.63 12.47 23.79
C ASN A 50 -6.86 11.74 24.34
N ARG A 51 -6.75 10.44 24.65
CA ARG A 51 -7.86 9.55 25.06
C ARG A 51 -8.98 9.44 24.02
N GLN A 52 -8.73 9.84 22.77
CA GLN A 52 -9.65 9.55 21.69
C GLN A 52 -9.54 8.07 21.34
N GLN A 53 -10.65 7.48 20.93
CA GLN A 53 -10.72 6.06 20.61
C GLN A 53 -11.05 5.83 19.15
N ALA A 54 -10.38 4.86 18.55
CA ALA A 54 -10.86 4.16 17.37
C ALA A 54 -11.39 2.79 17.81
N THR A 55 -12.53 2.35 17.31
CA THR A 55 -13.22 1.13 17.75
C THR A 55 -13.52 0.20 16.59
N PHE A 56 -13.59 -1.09 16.87
CA PHE A 56 -13.78 -2.15 15.88
C PHE A 56 -14.81 -3.14 16.40
N ASP A 57 -15.86 -3.37 15.62
CA ASP A 57 -16.94 -4.29 15.93
C ASP A 57 -16.88 -5.49 14.98
N TYR A 58 -17.05 -6.69 15.51
CA TYR A 58 -16.94 -7.95 14.77
C TYR A 58 -18.23 -8.74 14.83
N ASP A 59 -18.45 -9.59 13.83
CA ASP A 59 -19.49 -10.61 13.86
C ASP A 59 -19.08 -11.82 14.72
N PRO A 60 -19.99 -12.77 15.00
CA PRO A 60 -19.68 -13.94 15.82
C PRO A 60 -18.61 -14.88 15.28
N VAL A 61 -18.26 -14.77 13.99
CA VAL A 61 -17.20 -15.56 13.35
C VAL A 61 -15.89 -14.76 13.17
N GLY A 62 -15.83 -13.56 13.75
CA GLY A 62 -14.63 -12.73 13.84
C GLY A 62 -14.36 -11.85 12.62
N ARG A 63 -15.36 -11.61 11.77
CA ARG A 63 -15.24 -10.69 10.63
C ARG A 63 -15.62 -9.28 11.07
N LEU A 64 -14.83 -8.28 10.69
CA LEU A 64 -15.07 -6.89 11.04
C LEU A 64 -16.36 -6.38 10.39
N LEU A 65 -17.33 -5.93 11.19
CA LEU A 65 -18.60 -5.33 10.76
C LEU A 65 -18.54 -3.82 10.67
N LYS A 66 -17.77 -3.19 11.57
CA LYS A 66 -17.65 -1.73 11.64
C LYS A 66 -16.29 -1.34 12.20
N GLU A 67 -15.70 -0.30 11.64
CA GLU A 67 -14.64 0.44 12.29
C GLU A 67 -15.08 1.90 12.48
N THR A 68 -14.66 2.52 13.57
CA THR A 68 -14.80 3.95 13.81
C THR A 68 -13.41 4.51 14.08
N GLY A 69 -12.97 5.49 13.29
CA GLY A 69 -11.67 6.14 13.46
C GLY A 69 -11.63 7.14 14.62
N PHE A 70 -10.44 7.62 14.96
CA PHE A 70 -10.25 8.66 15.99
C PHE A 70 -10.96 9.98 15.69
N ASP A 71 -11.27 10.23 14.42
CA ASP A 71 -12.04 11.40 13.96
C ASP A 71 -13.56 11.19 14.05
N GLY A 72 -14.01 10.04 14.55
CA GLY A 72 -15.40 9.66 14.70
C GLY A 72 -16.07 9.20 13.38
N ARG A 73 -15.35 9.18 12.26
CA ARG A 73 -15.88 8.61 11.01
C ARG A 73 -15.93 7.10 11.11
N SER A 74 -16.95 6.50 10.51
CA SER A 74 -17.11 5.04 10.53
C SER A 74 -17.22 4.45 9.14
N THR A 75 -16.61 3.28 8.97
CA THR A 75 -16.80 2.42 7.80
C THR A 75 -17.55 1.16 8.25
N LEU A 76 -18.59 0.81 7.50
CA LEU A 76 -19.34 -0.44 7.68
C LEU A 76 -18.91 -1.46 6.63
N TYR A 77 -18.96 -2.73 7.00
CA TYR A 77 -18.53 -3.86 6.20
C TYR A 77 -19.65 -4.89 6.11
N GLU A 78 -20.00 -5.26 4.89
CA GLU A 78 -21.02 -6.27 4.61
C GLU A 78 -20.40 -7.46 3.90
N TYR A 79 -20.82 -8.66 4.28
CA TYR A 79 -20.29 -9.91 3.75
C TYR A 79 -21.40 -10.69 3.05
N ASP A 80 -21.02 -11.38 1.97
CA ASP A 80 -21.91 -12.32 1.30
C ASP A 80 -22.22 -13.50 2.25
N PRO A 81 -23.50 -13.83 2.46
CA PRO A 81 -23.91 -14.84 3.44
C PRO A 81 -23.57 -16.28 3.03
N ASN A 82 -23.34 -16.54 1.73
CA ASN A 82 -23.08 -17.88 1.22
C ASN A 82 -21.59 -18.20 1.19
N THR A 83 -20.77 -17.24 0.78
CA THR A 83 -19.32 -17.38 0.60
C THR A 83 -18.52 -16.85 1.78
N GLY A 84 -19.14 -16.00 2.60
CA GLY A 84 -18.50 -15.34 3.73
C GLY A 84 -17.52 -14.21 3.37
N ARG A 85 -17.34 -13.91 2.07
CA ARG A 85 -16.41 -12.89 1.56
C ARG A 85 -17.01 -11.49 1.68
N LEU A 86 -16.15 -10.47 1.71
CA LEU A 86 -16.59 -9.08 1.68
C LEU A 86 -17.42 -8.84 0.41
N ALA A 87 -18.59 -8.23 0.56
CA ALA A 87 -19.49 -7.88 -0.52
C ALA A 87 -19.56 -6.37 -0.73
N SER A 88 -19.58 -5.59 0.36
CA SER A 88 -19.63 -4.14 0.29
C SER A 88 -18.97 -3.44 1.48
N THR A 89 -18.59 -2.17 1.27
CA THR A 89 -18.22 -1.25 2.34
C THR A 89 -18.98 0.06 2.20
N VAL A 90 -19.33 0.67 3.34
CA VAL A 90 -20.00 1.97 3.38
C VAL A 90 -19.19 2.92 4.25
N ASP A 91 -18.66 3.98 3.63
CA ASP A 91 -17.87 5.04 4.26
C ASP A 91 -18.56 6.38 4.03
N GLY A 92 -19.35 6.80 5.01
CA GLY A 92 -20.24 7.95 4.90
C GLY A 92 -21.28 7.76 3.79
N GLN A 93 -21.21 8.59 2.74
CA GLN A 93 -22.10 8.50 1.56
C GLN A 93 -21.53 7.61 0.44
N ARG A 94 -20.29 7.13 0.59
CA ARG A 94 -19.64 6.31 -0.42
C ARG A 94 -19.90 4.84 -0.13
N THR A 95 -20.44 4.13 -1.11
CA THR A 95 -20.61 2.66 -1.05
C THR A 95 -19.69 2.01 -2.07
N THR A 96 -18.91 1.01 -1.67
CA THR A 96 -18.04 0.26 -2.57
C THR A 96 -18.46 -1.20 -2.55
N HIS A 97 -18.83 -1.74 -3.71
CA HIS A 97 -19.08 -3.17 -3.90
C HIS A 97 -17.85 -3.83 -4.51
N VAL A 98 -17.60 -5.08 -4.11
CA VAL A 98 -16.50 -5.89 -4.62
C VAL A 98 -17.02 -7.27 -5.02
N GLU A 99 -16.49 -7.80 -6.11
CA GLU A 99 -16.82 -9.13 -6.61
C GLU A 99 -15.55 -9.95 -6.79
N PHE A 100 -15.64 -11.24 -6.47
CA PHE A 100 -14.51 -12.16 -6.51
C PHE A 100 -14.82 -13.34 -7.42
N ASP A 101 -13.80 -13.86 -8.10
CA ASP A 101 -13.89 -15.14 -8.79
C ASP A 101 -14.00 -16.32 -7.79
N PRO A 102 -14.30 -17.55 -8.23
CA PRO A 102 -14.46 -18.69 -7.32
C PRO A 102 -13.22 -18.97 -6.46
N ILE A 103 -12.02 -18.66 -6.94
CA ILE A 103 -10.77 -18.90 -6.20
C ILE A 103 -10.34 -17.73 -5.31
N GLY A 104 -11.11 -16.63 -5.26
CA GLY A 104 -10.93 -15.55 -4.30
C GLY A 104 -10.21 -14.32 -4.80
N ARG A 105 -10.02 -14.15 -6.11
CA ARG A 105 -9.38 -12.97 -6.69
C ARG A 105 -10.44 -11.93 -7.05
N LEU A 106 -10.15 -10.65 -6.75
CA LEU A 106 -11.06 -9.53 -7.04
C LEU A 106 -11.20 -9.37 -8.55
N ILE A 107 -12.43 -9.41 -9.09
CA ILE A 107 -12.69 -9.27 -10.53
C ILE A 107 -13.42 -7.98 -10.88
N GLU A 108 -14.17 -7.40 -9.95
CA GLU A 108 -14.81 -6.10 -10.12
C GLU A 108 -14.86 -5.33 -8.80
N ARG A 109 -14.66 -4.03 -8.87
CA ARG A 109 -14.89 -3.09 -7.78
C ARG A 109 -15.73 -1.92 -8.31
N THR A 110 -16.83 -1.62 -7.64
CA THR A 110 -17.74 -0.53 -8.03
C THR A 110 -17.95 0.41 -6.85
N ALA A 111 -17.43 1.63 -6.96
CA ALA A 111 -17.62 2.71 -5.98
C ALA A 111 -18.74 3.65 -6.42
N ARG A 112 -19.64 4.00 -5.51
CA ARG A 112 -20.76 4.90 -5.72
C ARG A 112 -20.73 6.04 -4.71
N LEU A 113 -20.88 7.27 -5.18
CA LEU A 113 -21.03 8.47 -4.35
C LEU A 113 -22.07 9.39 -4.98
N GLY A 114 -23.25 9.46 -4.36
CA GLY A 114 -24.40 10.16 -4.95
C GLY A 114 -24.78 9.56 -6.31
N SER A 115 -24.78 10.38 -7.36
CA SER A 115 -25.02 9.94 -8.75
C SER A 115 -23.77 9.42 -9.46
N THR A 116 -22.58 9.60 -8.87
CA THR A 116 -21.32 9.20 -9.52
C THR A 116 -21.06 7.72 -9.24
N THR A 117 -20.74 6.96 -10.29
CA THR A 117 -20.33 5.56 -10.20
C THR A 117 -19.00 5.39 -10.93
N GLN A 118 -18.04 4.75 -10.27
CA GLN A 118 -16.77 4.33 -10.86
C GLN A 118 -16.65 2.83 -10.73
N THR A 119 -16.27 2.16 -11.80
CA THR A 119 -16.10 0.70 -11.85
C THR A 119 -14.73 0.36 -12.39
N GLU A 120 -14.06 -0.55 -11.70
CA GLU A 120 -12.78 -1.13 -12.09
C GLU A 120 -12.96 -2.64 -12.24
N ARG A 121 -12.37 -3.21 -13.29
CA ARG A 121 -12.38 -4.65 -13.58
C ARG A 121 -10.98 -5.19 -13.65
N PHE A 122 -10.82 -6.42 -13.18
CA PHE A 122 -9.54 -7.11 -13.10
C PHE A 122 -9.64 -8.46 -13.81
N ALA A 123 -8.57 -8.83 -14.53
CA ALA A 123 -8.47 -10.12 -15.20
C ALA A 123 -7.13 -10.78 -14.90
N TYR A 124 -7.12 -12.11 -14.92
CA TYR A 124 -6.00 -12.91 -14.48
C TYR A 124 -5.70 -14.05 -15.46
N ASP A 125 -4.42 -14.36 -15.65
CA ASP A 125 -3.89 -15.51 -16.40
C ASP A 125 -3.10 -16.48 -15.50
N GLY A 126 -3.32 -16.35 -14.20
CA GLY A 126 -2.48 -16.92 -13.14
C GLY A 126 -2.09 -15.79 -12.20
N ASN A 127 -1.43 -14.76 -12.76
CA ASN A 127 -1.16 -13.48 -12.11
C ASN A 127 -2.18 -12.42 -12.56
N LEU A 128 -2.14 -11.22 -11.98
CA LEU A 128 -2.95 -10.10 -12.45
C LEU A 128 -2.47 -9.70 -13.85
N ALA A 129 -3.30 -9.93 -14.86
CA ALA A 129 -2.95 -9.68 -16.26
C ALA A 129 -3.47 -8.32 -16.75
N MET A 130 -4.56 -7.82 -16.15
CA MET A 130 -5.18 -6.59 -16.58
C MET A 130 -6.02 -5.94 -15.48
N ALA A 131 -6.01 -4.60 -15.45
CA ALA A 131 -6.95 -3.79 -14.72
C ALA A 131 -7.50 -2.70 -15.65
N THR A 132 -8.79 -2.41 -15.58
CA THR A 132 -9.41 -1.41 -16.45
C THR A 132 -10.54 -0.68 -15.76
N ASN A 133 -10.68 0.60 -16.07
CA ASN A 133 -11.81 1.44 -15.72
C ASN A 133 -12.21 2.32 -16.91
N ALA A 134 -13.05 3.33 -16.67
CA ALA A 134 -13.49 4.25 -17.72
C ALA A 134 -12.33 5.07 -18.34
N ASP A 135 -11.28 5.34 -17.57
CA ASP A 135 -10.22 6.28 -17.97
C ASP A 135 -8.96 5.59 -18.48
N SER A 136 -8.71 4.35 -18.07
CA SER A 136 -7.43 3.68 -18.27
C SER A 136 -7.55 2.17 -18.33
N ARG A 137 -6.53 1.57 -18.94
CA ARG A 137 -6.30 0.14 -18.97
C ARG A 137 -4.82 -0.13 -18.72
N LEU A 138 -4.55 -0.91 -17.69
CA LEU A 138 -3.24 -1.44 -17.37
C LEU A 138 -3.19 -2.91 -17.74
N GLN A 139 -2.09 -3.34 -18.35
CA GLN A 139 -1.83 -4.74 -18.68
C GLN A 139 -0.42 -5.12 -18.22
N TRP A 140 -0.32 -6.26 -17.55
CA TRP A 140 0.95 -6.81 -17.08
C TRP A 140 1.24 -8.13 -17.76
N PHE A 141 2.51 -8.33 -18.11
CA PHE A 141 3.00 -9.54 -18.75
C PHE A 141 4.02 -10.18 -17.81
N HIS A 142 3.87 -11.48 -17.57
CA HIS A 142 4.77 -12.23 -16.70
C HIS A 142 5.47 -13.34 -17.48
N ASP A 143 6.67 -13.70 -17.04
CA ASP A 143 7.32 -14.92 -17.50
C ASP A 143 6.69 -16.17 -16.83
N PRO A 144 7.03 -17.40 -17.25
CA PRO A 144 6.53 -18.62 -16.61
C PRO A 144 6.94 -18.79 -15.13
N ALA A 145 7.91 -18.02 -14.64
CA ALA A 145 8.32 -17.99 -13.24
C ALA A 145 7.60 -16.89 -12.43
N SER A 146 6.58 -16.24 -13.01
CA SER A 146 5.79 -15.15 -12.43
C SER A 146 6.55 -13.85 -12.18
N ASN A 147 7.70 -13.64 -12.82
CA ASN A 147 8.36 -12.35 -12.79
C ASN A 147 7.69 -11.39 -13.78
N LEU A 148 7.55 -10.12 -13.39
CA LEU A 148 7.02 -9.08 -14.26
C LEU A 148 8.01 -8.80 -15.42
N LEU A 149 7.54 -8.97 -16.65
CA LEU A 149 8.30 -8.69 -17.88
C LEU A 149 8.00 -7.29 -18.42
N ASP A 150 6.73 -6.89 -18.43
CA ASP A 150 6.29 -5.64 -19.06
C ASP A 150 4.99 -5.14 -18.42
N GLU A 151 4.83 -3.81 -18.41
CA GLU A 151 3.61 -3.11 -18.00
C GLU A 151 3.21 -2.13 -19.10
N LYS A 152 1.98 -2.25 -19.60
CA LYS A 152 1.42 -1.35 -20.61
C LYS A 152 0.28 -0.55 -20.02
N ASN A 153 0.36 0.77 -20.18
CA ASN A 153 -0.68 1.72 -19.81
C ASN A 153 -1.32 2.33 -21.06
N GLN A 154 -2.63 2.15 -21.21
CA GLN A 154 -3.45 2.80 -22.23
C GLN A 154 -4.50 3.68 -21.55
N GLN A 155 -4.30 4.99 -21.58
CA GLN A 155 -5.29 5.96 -21.14
C GLN A 155 -6.30 6.22 -22.26
N HIS A 156 -7.59 6.09 -21.96
CA HIS A 156 -8.71 6.27 -22.90
C HIS A 156 -9.03 7.75 -23.17
N GLN A 157 -8.00 8.59 -23.35
CA GLN A 157 -8.00 10.03 -23.65
C GLN A 157 -8.02 11.00 -22.44
N ARG A 158 -6.81 11.37 -21.98
CA ARG A 158 -6.32 12.77 -21.91
C ARG A 158 -4.79 12.73 -22.12
N PRO A 159 -4.18 13.63 -22.91
CA PRO A 159 -2.72 13.63 -23.09
C PRO A 159 -2.05 14.00 -21.75
N LEU A 160 -1.15 13.15 -21.28
CA LEU A 160 -0.30 13.41 -20.11
C LEU A 160 0.99 14.10 -20.59
N ASP A 161 1.30 15.25 -20.01
CA ASP A 161 2.50 16.03 -20.29
C ASP A 161 3.78 15.24 -19.97
N GLN A 162 4.73 15.27 -20.90
CA GLN A 162 5.99 14.54 -20.84
C GLN A 162 7.07 15.40 -20.14
N ALA A 163 7.70 14.88 -19.08
CA ALA A 163 8.85 15.53 -18.46
C ALA A 163 10.15 15.20 -19.22
N LEU A 164 10.89 16.25 -19.60
CA LEU A 164 12.21 16.17 -20.26
C LEU A 164 13.34 16.21 -19.23
N ARG A 165 14.41 15.45 -19.48
CA ARG A 165 15.68 15.55 -18.74
C ARG A 165 16.68 16.37 -19.55
N HIS A 166 17.32 17.37 -18.94
CA HIS A 166 18.35 18.21 -19.58
C HIS A 166 19.72 17.53 -19.73
N GLN A 167 19.80 16.21 -19.54
CA GLN A 167 21.03 15.45 -19.74
C GLN A 167 20.77 14.24 -20.62
N PRO A 168 21.61 14.02 -21.66
CA PRO A 168 21.50 12.85 -22.52
C PRO A 168 21.74 11.58 -21.68
N MET A 169 20.91 10.57 -21.91
CA MET A 169 21.20 9.22 -21.42
C MET A 169 22.46 8.72 -22.12
N ARG A 170 23.48 8.36 -21.33
CA ARG A 170 24.71 7.77 -21.86
C ARG A 170 24.45 6.30 -22.14
N LEU A 171 23.99 6.00 -23.36
CA LEU A 171 23.90 4.63 -23.84
C LEU A 171 25.32 4.05 -23.96
N LEU A 172 25.50 2.81 -23.50
CA LEU A 172 26.71 2.05 -23.82
C LEU A 172 26.76 1.84 -25.34
N ALA A 173 27.95 1.92 -25.91
CA ALA A 173 28.13 1.72 -27.34
C ALA A 173 27.63 0.32 -27.73
N GLN A 174 26.76 0.25 -28.74
CA GLN A 174 26.35 -1.05 -29.29
C GLN A 174 27.57 -1.68 -29.96
N PRO A 175 28.00 -2.88 -29.55
CA PRO A 175 29.13 -3.55 -30.19
C PRO A 175 28.76 -3.94 -31.63
N SER A 176 29.66 -3.70 -32.59
CA SER A 176 29.50 -4.20 -33.95
C SER A 176 29.97 -5.66 -34.00
N TYR A 177 29.02 -6.59 -34.04
CA TYR A 177 29.34 -8.02 -34.16
C TYR A 177 29.75 -8.34 -35.60
N THR A 178 31.05 -8.28 -35.88
CA THR A 178 31.65 -8.82 -37.10
C THR A 178 32.45 -10.08 -36.73
N GLY A 179 31.76 -11.23 -36.68
CA GLY A 179 32.36 -12.53 -36.31
C GLY A 179 31.54 -13.30 -35.27
N ALA A 180 32.09 -14.42 -34.79
CA ALA A 180 31.51 -15.19 -33.71
C ALA A 180 31.49 -14.37 -32.41
N TYR A 181 30.43 -14.53 -31.62
CA TYR A 181 30.26 -13.86 -30.33
C TYR A 181 31.42 -14.18 -29.38
N ASP A 182 31.96 -13.16 -28.74
CA ASP A 182 33.08 -13.23 -27.80
C ASP A 182 32.67 -12.49 -26.52
N ILE A 183 32.37 -13.25 -25.46
CA ILE A 183 31.84 -12.73 -24.20
C ILE A 183 32.83 -11.79 -23.49
N ASP A 184 34.14 -12.00 -23.69
CA ASP A 184 35.19 -11.17 -23.11
C ASP A 184 35.29 -9.79 -23.78
N LYS A 185 34.62 -9.59 -24.92
CA LYS A 185 34.54 -8.32 -25.66
C LYS A 185 33.17 -7.64 -25.54
N ASP A 186 32.24 -8.24 -24.80
CA ASP A 186 30.92 -7.66 -24.61
C ASP A 186 30.98 -6.51 -23.59
N PRO A 187 30.62 -5.27 -23.99
CA PRO A 187 30.67 -4.11 -23.11
C PRO A 187 29.67 -4.19 -21.95
N LEU A 188 28.66 -5.07 -21.99
CA LEU A 188 27.79 -5.37 -20.84
C LEU A 188 28.49 -6.27 -19.80
N TRP A 189 29.33 -7.21 -20.23
CA TRP A 189 29.98 -8.20 -19.35
C TRP A 189 31.31 -7.74 -18.77
N THR A 190 32.00 -6.82 -19.46
CA THR A 190 33.26 -6.21 -18.98
C THR A 190 33.02 -4.96 -18.12
N HIS A 191 31.78 -4.48 -18.04
CA HIS A 191 31.39 -3.36 -17.19
C HIS A 191 31.01 -3.84 -15.80
N THR A 192 31.75 -3.41 -14.77
CA THR A 192 31.30 -3.56 -13.38
C THR A 192 30.36 -2.41 -13.05
N PRO A 193 29.04 -2.64 -12.84
CA PRO A 193 28.13 -1.58 -12.44
C PRO A 193 28.57 -1.05 -11.07
N GLN A 194 28.97 0.21 -11.02
CA GLN A 194 29.25 0.89 -9.77
C GLN A 194 27.92 1.29 -9.14
N ALA A 195 27.54 0.63 -8.05
CA ALA A 195 26.36 1.02 -7.27
C ALA A 195 26.53 2.47 -6.83
N LEU A 196 25.63 3.35 -7.28
CA LEU A 196 25.56 4.71 -6.78
C LEU A 196 25.18 4.65 -5.30
N PRO A 197 25.70 5.57 -4.46
CA PRO A 197 25.27 5.66 -3.08
C PRO A 197 23.75 5.80 -2.99
N ILE A 198 23.13 5.09 -2.06
CA ILE A 198 21.69 5.19 -1.81
C ILE A 198 21.47 6.55 -1.14
N ASP A 199 20.80 7.45 -1.85
CA ASP A 199 20.59 8.83 -1.39
C ASP A 199 19.62 8.92 -0.19
N VAL A 200 18.78 7.90 0.02
CA VAL A 200 17.77 7.88 1.09
C VAL A 200 17.61 6.47 1.66
N LEU A 201 17.81 6.33 2.96
CA LEU A 201 17.35 5.18 3.75
C LEU A 201 16.07 5.59 4.48
N ALA A 202 15.03 4.76 4.40
CA ALA A 202 13.76 4.99 5.07
C ALA A 202 13.24 3.69 5.70
N TRP A 203 12.49 3.81 6.78
CA TRP A 203 11.95 2.67 7.54
C TRP A 203 10.44 2.70 7.51
N TYR A 204 9.84 1.57 7.11
CA TYR A 204 8.42 1.37 7.23
C TYR A 204 8.06 1.04 8.68
N GLN A 205 7.09 1.77 9.21
CA GLN A 205 6.40 1.41 10.43
C GLN A 205 5.07 0.81 10.06
N CYS A 206 4.94 -0.48 10.33
CA CYS A 206 3.76 -1.25 10.01
C CYS A 206 2.83 -1.40 11.22
N ASP A 207 1.56 -1.68 10.95
CA ASP A 207 0.67 -2.23 11.96
C ASP A 207 0.99 -3.71 12.28
N HIS A 208 0.17 -4.32 13.13
CA HIS A 208 0.32 -5.71 13.54
C HIS A 208 0.12 -6.73 12.42
N LEU A 209 -0.40 -6.32 11.27
CA LEU A 209 -0.55 -7.16 10.07
C LEU A 209 0.60 -6.97 9.07
N GLY A 210 1.55 -6.09 9.39
CA GLY A 210 2.63 -5.73 8.47
C GLY A 210 2.23 -4.68 7.43
N THR A 211 1.04 -4.09 7.53
CA THR A 211 0.61 -3.01 6.63
C THR A 211 1.37 -1.74 6.98
N PRO A 212 2.14 -1.13 6.05
CA PRO A 212 2.89 0.07 6.35
C PRO A 212 1.96 1.25 6.64
N GLN A 213 2.03 1.83 7.83
CA GLN A 213 1.25 3.01 8.23
C GLN A 213 2.08 4.30 8.07
N GLU A 214 3.40 4.20 8.27
CA GLU A 214 4.32 5.34 8.20
C GLU A 214 5.63 4.94 7.52
N LEU A 215 6.27 5.91 6.89
CA LEU A 215 7.63 5.83 6.37
C LEU A 215 8.41 6.98 6.98
N THR A 216 9.43 6.68 7.76
CA THR A 216 10.31 7.68 8.35
C THR A 216 11.64 7.72 7.61
N ASP A 217 12.17 8.92 7.37
CA ASP A 217 13.51 9.09 6.79
C ASP A 217 14.63 8.81 7.81
N HIS A 218 15.89 8.96 7.39
CA HIS A 218 17.09 8.79 8.22
C HIS A 218 17.24 9.80 9.35
N THR A 219 16.49 10.90 9.30
CA THR A 219 16.36 11.85 10.41
C THR A 219 15.13 11.56 11.27
N GLY A 220 14.42 10.47 10.98
CA GLY A 220 13.26 10.03 11.71
C GLY A 220 12.07 10.99 11.62
N GLN A 221 12.03 11.82 10.57
CA GLN A 221 10.85 12.59 10.19
C GLN A 221 9.91 11.74 9.34
N ILE A 222 8.61 11.99 9.48
CA ILE A 222 7.59 11.30 8.68
C ILE A 222 7.66 11.83 7.25
N ALA A 223 8.15 10.96 6.38
CA ALA A 223 8.28 11.20 4.95
C ALA A 223 6.97 10.85 4.22
N TRP A 224 6.27 9.83 4.72
CA TRP A 224 4.95 9.43 4.29
C TRP A 224 4.15 8.82 5.45
N ARG A 225 2.84 9.05 5.47
CA ARG A 225 1.90 8.37 6.36
C ARG A 225 0.64 8.06 5.59
N ALA A 226 0.12 6.85 5.73
CA ALA A 226 -1.21 6.50 5.29
C ALA A 226 -2.03 5.90 6.43
N GLN A 227 -3.32 6.20 6.39
CA GLN A 227 -4.31 5.50 7.20
C GLN A 227 -5.11 4.63 6.26
N TYR A 228 -5.23 3.36 6.59
CA TYR A 228 -5.98 2.40 5.79
C TYR A 228 -7.27 2.04 6.50
N SER A 229 -8.34 1.86 5.73
CA SER A 229 -9.45 1.04 6.20
C SER A 229 -8.96 -0.40 6.36
N ALA A 230 -9.65 -1.21 7.17
CA ALA A 230 -9.30 -2.62 7.39
C ALA A 230 -9.17 -3.47 6.10
N TRP A 231 -9.72 -3.02 4.98
CA TRP A 231 -9.62 -3.67 3.66
C TRP A 231 -8.73 -2.92 2.66
N GLY A 232 -7.77 -2.13 3.14
CA GLY A 232 -6.69 -1.58 2.31
C GLY A 232 -7.05 -0.32 1.51
N GLY A 233 -8.22 0.27 1.74
CA GLY A 233 -8.56 1.58 1.16
C GLY A 233 -7.80 2.68 1.90
N SER A 234 -6.92 3.43 1.21
CA SER A 234 -6.26 4.60 1.83
C SER A 234 -7.28 5.70 2.12
N GLN A 235 -7.42 6.04 3.40
CA GLN A 235 -8.31 7.07 3.94
C GLN A 235 -7.65 8.45 3.94
N ARG A 236 -6.32 8.49 4.11
CA ARG A 236 -5.55 9.74 4.09
C ARG A 236 -4.09 9.43 3.79
N THR A 237 -3.46 10.22 2.93
CA THR A 237 -2.04 10.14 2.64
C THR A 237 -1.40 11.51 2.78
N THR A 238 -0.33 11.61 3.56
CA THR A 238 0.53 12.80 3.63
C THR A 238 1.86 12.46 2.99
N LEU A 239 2.29 13.25 2.01
CA LEU A 239 3.56 13.10 1.30
C LEU A 239 4.39 14.37 1.49
N GLN A 240 5.66 14.20 1.86
CA GLN A 240 6.64 15.29 1.78
C GLN A 240 7.05 15.52 0.31
N PRO A 241 7.30 16.78 -0.12
CA PRO A 241 7.52 17.12 -1.53
C PRO A 241 8.68 16.37 -2.22
N TRP A 242 9.69 15.98 -1.46
CA TRP A 242 10.88 15.28 -1.97
C TRP A 242 10.65 13.78 -2.25
N LEU A 243 9.50 13.22 -1.88
CA LEU A 243 9.15 11.80 -2.04
C LEU A 243 8.29 11.51 -3.29
N THR A 244 8.21 12.47 -4.21
CA THR A 244 7.38 12.41 -5.43
C THR A 244 7.84 11.37 -6.46
N ALA A 245 8.95 10.65 -6.24
CA ALA A 245 9.51 9.69 -7.19
C ALA A 245 9.39 8.20 -6.80
N TRP A 246 8.88 7.85 -5.61
CA TRP A 246 8.92 6.45 -5.12
C TRP A 246 7.59 5.88 -4.62
N VAL A 247 6.52 6.67 -4.62
CA VAL A 247 5.19 6.17 -4.26
C VAL A 247 4.37 6.05 -5.53
N ILE A 248 4.08 4.80 -5.89
CA ILE A 248 3.11 4.39 -6.90
C ILE A 248 1.91 5.35 -6.87
N GLN A 249 1.69 6.04 -7.99
CA GLN A 249 0.50 6.83 -8.25
C GLN A 249 -0.73 5.91 -8.14
N CYS A 250 -1.34 5.88 -6.96
CA CYS A 250 -2.72 5.46 -6.78
C CYS A 250 -3.58 6.63 -6.24
N SER A 251 -3.05 7.86 -6.31
CA SER A 251 -3.70 9.06 -5.77
C SER A 251 -4.43 9.93 -6.81
N ASP A 252 -4.27 9.67 -8.12
CA ASP A 252 -4.96 10.45 -9.16
C ASP A 252 -6.03 9.65 -9.88
N MET A 253 -7.13 9.41 -9.16
CA MET A 253 -8.45 9.21 -9.78
C MET A 253 -9.49 10.10 -9.07
N ARG A 254 -9.16 11.38 -8.93
CA ARG A 254 -10.15 12.42 -8.67
C ARG A 254 -10.27 13.32 -9.88
N ARG A 255 -11.29 13.07 -10.69
CA ARG A 255 -12.21 14.08 -11.21
C ARG A 255 -13.43 13.43 -11.81
#